data_AF-A0AAU0PE23-F1
#
_entry.id   AF-A0AAU0PE23-F1
#
_cell.length_a   1.000
_cell.length_b   1.000
_cell.length_c   1.000
_cell.angle_alpha   90.00
_cell.angle_beta   90.00
_cell.angle_gamma   90.00
#
_symmetry.space_group_name_H-M   'P 1'
#
loop_
_entity.id
_entity.type
_entity.pdbx_description
1 polymer ?
#
loop_
_entity_poly.entity_id
_entity_poly.type
_entity_poly.pdbx_seq_one_letter_code
_entity_poly.pdbx_strand_id
1 'polypeptide(L)'
;MNNEEIEKLFSKLCEITVKNNKTTSSISFIYEQAFDTKDPVKIFRIKTLIFQECLKVSKELGFDEDFYEEIFIGLSYKNSNDGVSNVSNYFSNSNCKLVQSNFKQYRDKQKRNNLEIDEIINLNNDLKSSIENEDLTQEQKNIIYEICEVVEKIQQQEEAVVNDSEIKKMQECLVGKIIINEVEIQSINSETIKKKVFFIIEQVMKINDFYEKCVKIKTNISNIVNIITPLLTN
;
A
#
# COMPACT_ATOMS: atom_id res chain seq x y z
N MET A 1 13.98 -6.05 11.00
CA MET A 1 13.80 -7.30 10.25
C MET A 1 12.94 -6.97 9.06
N ASN A 2 13.39 -7.25 7.84
CA ASN A 2 12.65 -6.91 6.62
C ASN A 2 11.65 -8.01 6.23
N ASN A 3 10.80 -7.73 5.23
CA ASN A 3 9.74 -8.64 4.78
C ASN A 3 10.29 -10.02 4.31
N GLU A 4 11.46 -10.05 3.67
CA GLU A 4 12.09 -11.31 3.24
C GLU A 4 12.61 -12.14 4.41
N GLU A 5 13.13 -11.51 5.46
CA GLU A 5 13.56 -12.20 6.67
C GLU A 5 12.36 -12.83 7.40
N ILE A 6 11.22 -12.12 7.46
CA ILE A 6 9.97 -12.64 8.01
C ILE A 6 9.46 -13.85 7.21
N GLU A 7 9.43 -13.74 5.88
CA GLU A 7 9.03 -14.84 4.99
C GLU A 7 9.92 -16.08 5.18
N LYS A 8 11.24 -15.88 5.27
CA LYS A 8 12.21 -16.96 5.53
C LYS A 8 11.99 -17.62 6.89
N LEU A 9 11.74 -16.83 7.93
CA LEU A 9 11.45 -17.36 9.28
C LEU A 9 10.15 -18.15 9.30
N PHE A 10 9.10 -17.66 8.64
CA PHE A 10 7.84 -18.39 8.53
C PHE A 10 7.99 -19.69 7.73
N SER A 11 8.77 -19.66 6.64
CA SER A 11 9.06 -20.84 5.83
C SER A 11 9.79 -21.91 6.66
N LYS A 12 10.83 -21.51 7.41
CA LYS A 12 11.54 -22.40 8.35
C LYS A 12 10.60 -23.00 9.39
N LEU A 13 9.69 -22.19 9.93
CA LEU A 13 8.70 -22.65 10.91
C LEU A 13 7.82 -23.76 10.33
N CYS A 14 7.32 -23.59 9.11
CA CYS A 14 6.52 -24.61 8.42
C CYS A 14 7.35 -25.87 8.13
N GLU A 15 8.57 -25.72 7.61
CA GLU A 15 9.46 -26.85 7.30
C GLU A 15 9.75 -27.71 8.54
N ILE A 16 10.11 -27.06 9.65
CA ILE A 16 10.42 -27.74 10.91
C ILE A 16 9.15 -28.40 11.48
N THR A 17 8.00 -27.74 11.40
CA THR A 17 6.72 -28.32 11.84
C THR A 17 6.38 -29.59 11.04
N VAL A 18 6.45 -29.52 9.70
CA VAL A 18 6.17 -30.67 8.82
C VAL A 18 7.13 -31.83 9.08
N LYS A 19 8.41 -31.55 9.27
CA LYS A 19 9.44 -32.57 9.55
C LYS A 19 9.19 -33.30 10.88
N ASN A 20 8.60 -32.63 11.86
CA ASN A 20 8.37 -33.15 13.21
C ASN A 20 6.90 -33.52 13.48
N ASN A 21 6.02 -33.51 12.47
CA ASN A 21 4.57 -33.70 12.66
C ASN A 21 4.16 -35.05 13.28
N LYS A 22 5.03 -36.07 13.19
CA LYS A 22 4.83 -37.43 13.74
C LYS A 22 5.55 -37.65 15.09
N THR A 23 6.22 -36.64 15.64
CA THR A 23 6.98 -36.78 16.88
C THR A 23 6.19 -36.23 18.08
N THR A 24 6.60 -36.60 19.29
CA THR A 24 6.10 -36.02 20.54
C THR A 24 6.76 -34.67 20.88
N SER A 25 7.43 -34.03 19.91
CA SER A 25 8.11 -32.76 20.14
C SER A 25 7.08 -31.68 20.52
N SER A 26 7.47 -30.77 21.40
CA SER A 26 6.61 -29.63 21.75
C SER A 26 6.67 -28.55 20.68
N ILE A 27 5.64 -27.71 20.60
CA ILE A 27 5.68 -26.53 19.73
C ILE A 27 6.78 -25.53 20.13
N SER A 28 7.15 -25.48 21.41
CA SER A 28 8.28 -24.65 21.87
C SER A 28 9.59 -25.08 21.20
N PHE A 29 9.84 -26.38 21.06
CA PHE A 29 11.01 -26.88 20.32
C PHE A 29 11.02 -26.41 18.86
N ILE A 30 9.85 -26.36 18.22
CA ILE A 30 9.72 -25.92 16.83
C ILE A 30 10.06 -24.43 16.69
N TYR A 31 9.56 -23.58 17.58
CA TYR A 31 9.93 -22.17 17.61
C TYR A 31 11.41 -21.95 17.89
N GLU A 32 11.97 -22.69 18.86
CA GLU A 32 13.39 -22.59 19.20
C GLU A 32 14.30 -22.91 18.01
N GLN A 33 13.95 -23.95 17.26
CA GLN A 33 14.69 -24.33 16.05
C GLN A 33 14.49 -23.34 14.90
N ALA A 34 13.26 -22.90 14.65
CA ALA A 34 12.95 -22.01 13.54
C ALA A 34 13.58 -20.62 13.72
N PHE A 35 13.62 -20.14 14.96
CA PHE A 35 14.07 -18.80 15.32
C PHE A 35 15.51 -18.76 15.86
N ASP A 36 16.17 -19.92 15.94
CA ASP A 36 17.54 -20.09 16.43
C ASP A 36 17.77 -19.42 17.80
N THR A 37 16.82 -19.61 18.71
CA THR A 37 16.90 -19.01 20.04
C THR A 37 16.05 -19.76 21.06
N LYS A 38 16.58 -19.92 22.28
CA LYS A 38 15.84 -20.49 23.43
C LYS A 38 15.26 -19.43 24.36
N ASP A 39 15.52 -18.15 24.06
CA ASP A 39 15.04 -17.04 24.87
C ASP A 39 13.53 -16.81 24.59
N PRO A 40 12.65 -17.07 25.56
CA PRO A 40 11.20 -16.96 25.36
C PRO A 40 10.77 -15.52 25.02
N VAL A 41 11.50 -14.50 25.49
CA VAL A 41 11.21 -13.09 25.17
C VAL A 41 11.55 -12.81 23.70
N LYS A 42 12.67 -13.35 23.19
CA LYS A 42 13.02 -13.22 21.77
C LYS A 42 12.05 -13.99 20.88
N ILE A 43 11.67 -15.21 21.25
CA ILE A 43 10.65 -15.99 20.54
C ILE A 43 9.35 -15.20 20.44
N PHE A 44 8.87 -14.65 21.57
CA PHE A 44 7.66 -13.83 21.59
C PHE A 44 7.78 -12.62 20.65
N ARG A 45 8.90 -11.89 20.70
CA ARG A 45 9.14 -10.75 19.79
C ARG A 45 9.10 -11.15 18.32
N ILE A 46 9.75 -12.24 17.95
CA ILE A 46 9.76 -12.73 16.56
C ILE A 46 8.34 -13.11 16.10
N LYS A 47 7.59 -13.81 16.95
CA LYS A 47 6.18 -14.17 16.65
C LYS A 47 5.31 -12.92 16.44
N THR A 48 5.46 -11.91 17.29
CA THR A 48 4.76 -10.62 17.14
C THR A 48 5.14 -9.91 15.84
N LEU A 49 6.41 -9.94 15.44
CA LEU A 49 6.85 -9.36 14.17
C LEU A 49 6.22 -10.08 12.97
N ILE A 50 6.19 -11.43 12.98
CA ILE A 50 5.53 -12.21 11.93
C ILE A 50 4.05 -11.85 11.85
N PHE A 51 3.36 -11.77 13.00
CA PHE A 51 1.96 -11.39 13.09
C PHE A 51 1.70 -10.00 12.50
N GLN A 52 2.46 -9.00 12.93
CA GLN A 52 2.32 -7.61 12.46
C GLN A 52 2.57 -7.49 10.95
N GLU A 53 3.58 -8.18 10.43
CA GLU A 53 3.90 -8.11 9.01
C GLU A 53 2.86 -8.83 8.16
N CYS A 54 2.31 -9.97 8.61
CA CYS A 54 1.21 -10.63 7.92
C CYS A 54 -0.05 -9.75 7.88
N LEU A 55 -0.39 -9.07 8.99
CA LEU A 55 -1.50 -8.11 9.01
C LEU A 55 -1.27 -6.95 8.04
N LYS A 56 -0.05 -6.39 8.02
CA LYS A 56 0.31 -5.33 7.09
C LYS A 56 0.16 -5.79 5.64
N VAL A 57 0.74 -6.93 5.28
CA VAL A 57 0.63 -7.50 3.93
C VAL A 57 -0.82 -7.78 3.55
N SER A 58 -1.63 -8.32 4.47
CA SER A 58 -3.06 -8.59 4.26
C SER A 58 -3.81 -7.30 3.89
N LYS A 59 -3.64 -6.27 4.72
CA LYS A 59 -4.27 -4.97 4.54
C LYS A 59 -3.85 -4.30 3.24
N GLU A 60 -2.55 -4.32 2.93
CA GLU A 60 -2.02 -3.68 1.73
C GLU A 60 -2.39 -4.42 0.44
N LEU A 61 -2.70 -5.72 0.51
CA LEU A 61 -3.23 -6.47 -0.62
C LEU A 61 -4.77 -6.47 -0.69
N GLY A 62 -5.45 -5.87 0.29
CA GLY A 62 -6.91 -5.77 0.32
C GLY A 62 -7.61 -7.08 0.72
N PHE A 63 -6.93 -7.97 1.44
CA PHE A 63 -7.54 -9.15 2.01
C PHE A 63 -8.25 -8.83 3.34
N ASP A 64 -9.23 -9.66 3.70
CA ASP A 64 -9.97 -9.54 4.95
C ASP A 64 -9.05 -9.72 6.18
N GLU A 65 -9.47 -9.22 7.33
CA GLU A 65 -8.68 -9.24 8.58
C GLU A 65 -8.41 -10.67 9.09
N ASP A 66 -9.28 -11.62 8.75
CA ASP A 66 -9.22 -13.04 9.11
C ASP A 66 -8.44 -13.90 8.10
N PHE A 67 -7.92 -13.32 7.01
CA PHE A 67 -7.24 -14.07 5.94
C PHE A 67 -6.08 -14.96 6.44
N TYR A 68 -5.37 -14.51 7.48
CA TYR A 68 -4.28 -15.26 8.12
C TYR A 68 -4.66 -15.84 9.50
N GLU A 69 -5.96 -15.98 9.81
CA GLU A 69 -6.45 -16.43 11.12
C GLU A 69 -5.78 -17.74 11.58
N GLU A 70 -5.69 -18.74 10.71
CA GLU A 70 -5.03 -20.02 11.03
C GLU A 70 -3.57 -19.83 11.46
N ILE A 71 -2.84 -18.94 10.80
CA ILE A 71 -1.46 -18.64 11.11
C ILE A 71 -1.38 -17.91 12.46
N PHE A 72 -2.29 -16.98 12.71
CA PHE A 72 -2.37 -16.26 13.98
C PHE A 72 -2.70 -17.17 15.15
N ILE A 73 -3.62 -18.12 14.97
CA ILE A 73 -3.90 -19.17 15.94
C ILE A 73 -2.63 -19.97 16.20
N GLY A 74 -1.95 -20.43 15.15
CA GLY A 74 -0.67 -21.14 15.25
C GLY A 74 0.39 -20.35 16.03
N LEU A 75 0.51 -19.04 15.80
CA LEU A 75 1.45 -18.16 16.51
C LEU A 75 0.96 -17.83 17.93
N SER A 76 -0.31 -17.94 18.26
CA SER A 76 -0.81 -17.61 19.60
C SER A 76 -0.45 -18.68 20.65
N TYR A 77 -0.04 -19.88 20.23
CA TYR A 77 0.34 -20.97 21.14
C TYR A 77 1.49 -20.54 22.05
N LYS A 78 1.16 -20.37 23.33
CA LYS A 78 1.95 -19.60 24.30
C LYS A 78 3.10 -20.40 24.91
N ASN A 79 2.96 -21.72 24.96
CA ASN A 79 3.88 -22.74 25.49
C ASN A 79 3.02 -23.97 25.83
N SER A 80 2.51 -24.68 24.83
CA SER A 80 1.77 -25.90 25.13
C SER A 80 2.71 -27.09 25.04
N ASN A 81 2.69 -27.93 26.06
CA ASN A 81 3.23 -29.29 26.00
C ASN A 81 2.47 -30.15 24.95
N ASP A 82 1.52 -29.56 24.24
CA ASP A 82 0.87 -30.14 23.08
C ASP A 82 1.91 -30.53 22.02
N GLY A 83 1.71 -31.71 21.46
CA GLY A 83 2.56 -32.21 20.39
C GLY A 83 2.42 -31.35 19.13
N VAL A 84 3.48 -31.36 18.31
CA VAL A 84 3.52 -30.71 16.98
C VAL A 84 2.30 -31.07 16.13
N SER A 85 1.73 -32.27 16.30
CA SER A 85 0.50 -32.71 15.61
C SER A 85 -0.63 -31.69 15.70
N ASN A 86 -0.81 -31.02 16.85
CA ASN A 86 -1.92 -30.10 17.10
C ASN A 86 -1.77 -28.77 16.36
N VAL A 87 -0.55 -28.42 15.95
CA VAL A 87 -0.23 -27.14 15.28
C VAL A 87 0.23 -27.32 13.84
N SER A 88 0.37 -28.57 13.40
CA SER A 88 0.80 -28.93 12.04
C SER A 88 -0.14 -28.46 10.95
N ASN A 89 -1.43 -28.30 11.27
CA ASN A 89 -2.42 -27.73 10.35
C ASN A 89 -2.17 -26.22 10.12
N TYR A 90 -1.76 -25.49 11.16
CA TYR A 90 -1.50 -24.05 11.09
C TYR A 90 -0.18 -23.71 10.39
N PHE A 91 0.86 -24.51 10.62
CA PHE A 91 2.18 -24.36 9.96
C PHE A 91 2.40 -25.45 8.91
N SER A 92 1.48 -25.52 7.96
CA SER A 92 1.47 -26.51 6.88
C SER A 92 2.22 -26.01 5.63
N ASN A 93 2.49 -26.93 4.69
CA ASN A 93 3.04 -26.56 3.38
C ASN A 93 2.12 -25.59 2.60
N SER A 94 0.80 -25.71 2.79
CA SER A 94 -0.17 -24.81 2.15
C SER A 94 -0.05 -23.40 2.71
N ASN A 95 0.00 -23.25 4.03
CA ASN A 95 0.14 -21.94 4.68
C ASN A 95 1.50 -21.30 4.39
N CYS A 96 2.56 -22.11 4.28
CA CYS A 96 3.87 -21.67 3.81
C CYS A 96 3.80 -21.04 2.40
N LYS A 97 3.20 -21.74 1.43
CA LYS A 97 3.05 -21.25 0.06
C LYS A 97 2.17 -20.00 -0.02
N LEU A 98 1.12 -19.94 0.79
CA LEU A 98 0.22 -18.78 0.88
C LEU A 98 0.98 -17.54 1.37
N VAL A 99 1.76 -17.64 2.44
CA VAL A 99 2.60 -16.53 2.93
C VAL A 99 3.63 -16.13 1.88
N GLN A 100 4.36 -17.08 1.28
CA GLN A 100 5.35 -16.79 0.24
C GLN A 100 4.74 -16.07 -0.97
N SER A 101 3.60 -16.57 -1.46
CA SER A 101 2.90 -15.97 -2.60
C SER A 101 2.46 -14.55 -2.32
N ASN A 102 1.87 -14.31 -1.16
CA ASN A 102 1.35 -13.00 -0.78
C ASN A 102 2.48 -12.01 -0.48
N PHE A 103 3.54 -12.45 0.18
CA PHE A 103 4.71 -11.60 0.43
C PHE A 103 5.42 -11.23 -0.88
N LYS A 104 5.49 -12.16 -1.83
CA LYS A 104 5.94 -11.87 -3.19
C LYS A 104 5.03 -10.86 -3.89
N GLN A 105 3.71 -11.06 -3.87
CA GLN A 105 2.75 -10.14 -4.48
C GLN A 105 2.84 -8.74 -3.86
N TYR A 106 3.02 -8.66 -2.54
CA TYR A 106 3.25 -7.40 -1.83
C TYR A 106 4.53 -6.71 -2.32
N ARG A 107 5.65 -7.43 -2.42
CA ARG A 107 6.90 -6.87 -2.99
C ARG A 107 6.72 -6.41 -4.44
N ASP A 108 6.01 -7.19 -5.25
CA ASP A 108 5.75 -6.86 -6.66
C ASP A 108 4.80 -5.65 -6.79
N LYS A 109 3.86 -5.46 -5.85
CA LYS A 109 3.04 -4.24 -5.74
C LYS A 109 3.90 -3.04 -5.35
N GLN A 110 4.74 -3.17 -4.32
CA GLN A 110 5.63 -2.10 -3.87
C GLN A 110 6.62 -1.68 -4.97
N LYS A 111 7.20 -2.63 -5.72
CA LYS A 111 8.07 -2.32 -6.87
C LYS A 111 7.35 -1.57 -7.99
N ARG A 112 6.08 -1.92 -8.26
CA ARG A 112 5.27 -1.21 -9.26
C ARG A 112 4.98 0.21 -8.81
N ASN A 113 4.57 0.40 -7.55
CA ASN A 113 4.34 1.72 -6.99
C ASN A 113 5.58 2.62 -7.13
N ASN A 114 6.78 2.14 -6.81
CA ASN A 114 8.01 2.94 -6.95
C ASN A 114 8.32 3.31 -8.41
N LEU A 115 8.16 2.37 -9.36
CA LEU A 115 8.37 2.66 -10.79
C LEU A 115 7.36 3.69 -11.33
N GLU A 116 6.12 3.64 -10.84
CA GLU A 116 5.06 4.59 -11.23
C GLU A 116 5.30 5.99 -10.63
N ILE A 117 5.91 6.09 -9.44
CA ILE A 117 6.28 7.39 -8.83
C ILE A 117 7.47 8.04 -9.57
N ASP A 118 8.49 7.28 -9.94
CA ASP A 118 9.62 7.78 -10.75
C ASP A 118 9.14 8.37 -12.09
N GLU A 119 8.16 7.74 -12.72
CA GLU A 119 7.54 8.25 -13.96
C GLU A 119 6.84 9.60 -13.71
N ILE A 120 6.09 9.73 -12.62
CA ILE A 120 5.42 10.98 -12.22
C ILE A 120 6.44 12.10 -11.94
N ILE A 121 7.55 11.80 -11.28
CA ILE A 121 8.62 12.77 -10.99
C ILE A 121 9.26 13.26 -12.30
N ASN A 122 9.57 12.35 -13.22
CA ASN A 122 10.17 12.70 -14.51
C ASN A 122 9.22 13.59 -15.33
N LEU A 123 7.93 13.24 -15.36
CA LEU A 123 6.90 14.05 -16.01
C LEU A 123 6.76 15.44 -15.39
N ASN A 124 6.89 15.54 -14.06
CA ASN A 124 6.85 16.81 -13.35
C ASN A 124 8.02 17.72 -13.72
N ASN A 125 9.23 17.17 -13.80
CA ASN A 125 10.43 17.92 -14.20
C ASN A 125 10.34 18.42 -15.66
N ASP A 126 9.78 17.59 -16.56
CA ASP A 126 9.51 17.96 -17.94
C ASP A 126 8.41 19.05 -18.04
N LEU A 127 7.36 18.95 -17.21
CA LEU A 127 6.32 19.97 -17.12
C LEU A 127 6.89 21.31 -16.64
N LYS A 128 7.67 21.33 -15.54
CA LYS A 128 8.32 22.57 -15.04
C LYS A 128 9.18 23.24 -16.10
N SER A 129 9.97 22.45 -16.84
CA SER A 129 10.81 22.95 -17.92
C SER A 129 10.02 23.52 -19.10
N SER A 130 8.78 23.07 -19.28
CA SER A 130 7.90 23.51 -20.36
C SER A 130 7.15 24.80 -20.04
N ILE A 131 6.83 25.06 -18.77
CA ILE A 131 6.08 26.25 -18.32
C ILE A 131 6.78 27.56 -18.69
N GLU A 132 8.11 27.59 -18.62
CA GLU A 132 8.93 28.79 -18.90
C GLU A 132 8.84 29.24 -20.36
N ASN A 133 8.55 28.31 -21.27
CA ASN A 133 8.59 28.54 -22.71
C ASN A 133 7.20 28.69 -23.35
N GLU A 134 6.13 28.64 -22.55
CA GLU A 134 4.75 28.61 -23.01
C GLU A 134 4.00 29.91 -22.66
N ASP A 135 3.08 30.30 -23.54
CA ASP A 135 2.25 31.50 -23.39
C ASP A 135 1.10 31.22 -22.40
N LEU A 136 1.43 31.35 -21.11
CA LEU A 136 0.56 31.09 -19.98
C LEU A 136 0.40 32.36 -19.15
N THR A 137 -0.81 32.60 -18.64
CA THR A 137 -1.05 33.67 -17.67
C THR A 137 -0.31 33.39 -16.37
N GLN A 138 -0.03 34.42 -15.56
CA GLN A 138 0.62 34.24 -14.27
C GLN A 138 -0.20 33.33 -13.34
N GLU A 139 -1.53 33.40 -13.42
CA GLU A 139 -2.45 32.57 -12.65
C GLU A 139 -2.36 31.09 -13.07
N GLN A 140 -2.34 30.81 -14.38
CA GLN A 140 -2.12 29.47 -14.92
C GLN A 140 -0.75 28.90 -14.50
N LYS A 141 0.31 29.72 -14.59
CA LYS A 141 1.65 29.31 -14.14
C LYS A 141 1.66 28.94 -12.67
N ASN A 142 1.06 29.77 -11.81
CA ASN A 142 0.99 29.50 -10.38
C ASN A 142 0.27 28.18 -10.08
N ILE A 143 -0.87 27.92 -10.73
CA ILE A 143 -1.62 26.66 -10.56
C ILE A 143 -0.77 25.45 -10.97
N ILE A 144 -0.06 25.53 -12.09
CA ILE A 144 0.79 24.43 -12.56
C ILE A 144 1.97 24.23 -11.59
N TYR A 145 2.61 25.30 -11.11
CA TYR A 145 3.67 25.16 -10.11
C TYR A 145 3.16 24.55 -8.81
N GLU A 146 1.96 24.90 -8.35
CA GLU A 146 1.35 24.26 -7.18
C GLU A 146 1.08 22.77 -7.38
N ILE A 147 0.68 22.35 -8.59
CA ILE A 147 0.57 20.93 -8.98
C ILE A 147 1.95 20.28 -8.89
N CYS A 148 2.97 20.95 -9.43
CA CYS A 148 4.34 20.44 -9.43
C CYS A 148 4.95 20.34 -8.02
N GLU A 149 4.67 21.28 -7.13
CA GLU A 149 5.10 21.26 -5.73
C GLU A 149 4.50 20.08 -4.96
N VAL A 150 3.24 19.72 -5.26
CA VAL A 150 2.63 18.53 -4.65
C VAL A 150 3.36 17.27 -5.09
N VAL A 151 3.78 17.18 -6.36
CA VAL A 151 4.59 16.05 -6.85
C VAL A 151 6.00 16.02 -6.25
N GLU A 152 6.66 17.15 -6.07
CA GLU A 152 7.97 17.19 -5.41
C GLU A 152 7.91 16.78 -3.94
N LYS A 153 6.81 17.12 -3.25
CA LYS A 153 6.56 16.62 -1.90
C LYS A 153 6.39 15.11 -1.87
N ILE A 154 5.82 14.49 -2.92
CA ILE A 154 5.74 13.02 -3.06
C ILE A 154 7.15 12.42 -3.17
N GLN A 155 8.01 12.98 -4.03
CA GLN A 155 9.40 12.52 -4.18
C GLN A 155 10.18 12.56 -2.84
N GLN A 156 10.07 13.67 -2.11
CA GLN A 156 10.77 13.85 -0.83
C GLN A 156 10.27 12.89 0.26
N GLN A 157 9.01 12.47 0.20
CA GLN A 157 8.44 11.53 1.17
C GLN A 157 8.68 10.06 0.82
N GLU A 158 8.82 9.71 -0.46
CA GLU A 158 9.20 8.37 -0.90
C GLU A 158 10.61 8.01 -0.41
N GLU A 159 11.56 8.95 -0.54
CA GLU A 159 12.95 8.78 -0.05
C GLU A 159 13.01 8.54 1.47
N ALA A 160 11.98 8.92 2.21
CA ALA A 160 11.90 8.84 3.67
C ALA A 160 11.26 7.55 4.23
N VAL A 161 10.88 6.57 3.38
CA VAL A 161 10.20 5.31 3.79
C VAL A 161 8.91 5.62 4.58
N VAL A 162 7.95 6.31 3.96
CA VAL A 162 6.72 6.72 4.64
C VAL A 162 5.47 5.98 4.14
N ASN A 163 4.60 5.62 5.09
CA ASN A 163 3.35 4.86 4.95
C ASN A 163 2.45 5.30 3.78
N ASP A 164 1.74 4.34 3.18
CA ASP A 164 0.71 4.54 2.13
C ASP A 164 -0.34 5.62 2.46
N SER A 165 -0.54 5.95 3.75
CA SER A 165 -1.41 7.03 4.19
C SER A 165 -0.95 8.44 3.76
N GLU A 166 0.34 8.70 3.63
CA GLU A 166 0.83 10.04 3.27
C GLU A 166 0.79 10.25 1.76
N ILE A 167 1.21 9.24 1.00
CA ILE A 167 1.03 9.18 -0.46
C ILE A 167 -0.45 9.41 -0.79
N LYS A 168 -1.38 8.73 -0.09
CA LYS A 168 -2.81 8.92 -0.28
C LYS A 168 -3.29 10.35 0.00
N LYS A 169 -2.87 10.96 1.11
CA LYS A 169 -3.22 12.36 1.44
C LYS A 169 -2.69 13.33 0.40
N MET A 170 -1.50 13.08 -0.13
CA MET A 170 -0.91 13.93 -1.17
C MET A 170 -1.62 13.77 -2.52
N GLN A 171 -2.03 12.56 -2.87
CA GLN A 171 -2.90 12.30 -4.03
C GLN A 171 -4.26 13.00 -3.91
N GLU A 172 -4.87 12.98 -2.71
CA GLU A 172 -6.09 13.72 -2.40
C GLU A 172 -5.88 15.25 -2.58
N CYS A 173 -4.75 15.79 -2.13
CA CYS A 173 -4.39 17.19 -2.35
C CYS A 173 -4.23 17.54 -3.83
N LEU A 174 -3.58 16.67 -4.62
CA LEU A 174 -3.39 16.90 -6.06
C LEU A 174 -4.74 16.95 -6.78
N VAL A 175 -5.57 15.92 -6.59
CA VAL A 175 -6.92 15.84 -7.17
C VAL A 175 -7.77 17.03 -6.73
N GLY A 176 -7.71 17.40 -5.44
CA GLY A 176 -8.41 18.57 -4.91
C GLY A 176 -8.01 19.87 -5.62
N LYS A 177 -6.71 20.11 -5.82
CA LYS A 177 -6.22 21.29 -6.53
C LYS A 177 -6.72 21.35 -7.98
N ILE A 178 -6.78 20.22 -8.68
CA ILE A 178 -7.25 20.18 -10.07
C ILE A 178 -8.74 20.49 -10.15
N ILE A 179 -9.54 19.92 -9.25
CA ILE A 179 -10.99 20.16 -9.21
C ILE A 179 -11.27 21.64 -8.92
N ILE A 180 -10.55 22.23 -7.94
CA ILE A 180 -10.72 23.64 -7.58
C ILE A 180 -10.35 24.56 -8.75
N ASN A 181 -9.30 24.21 -9.50
CA ASN A 181 -8.77 25.04 -10.58
C ASN A 181 -9.18 24.55 -11.99
N GLU A 182 -10.22 23.73 -12.10
CA GLU A 182 -10.59 23.05 -13.35
C GLU A 182 -10.80 24.04 -14.51
N VAL A 183 -11.48 25.15 -14.25
CA VAL A 183 -11.79 26.18 -15.25
C VAL A 183 -10.51 26.83 -15.79
N GLU A 184 -9.56 27.13 -14.91
CA GLU A 184 -8.30 27.78 -15.28
C GLU A 184 -7.33 26.82 -15.97
N ILE A 185 -7.35 25.53 -15.59
CA ILE A 185 -6.61 24.49 -16.32
C ILE A 185 -7.20 24.30 -17.73
N GLN A 186 -8.54 24.34 -17.85
CA GLN A 186 -9.22 24.27 -19.15
C GLN A 186 -8.99 25.51 -20.03
N SER A 187 -8.70 26.67 -19.44
CA SER A 187 -8.42 27.91 -20.17
C SER A 187 -7.03 27.97 -20.79
N ILE A 188 -6.12 27.05 -20.45
CA ILE A 188 -4.76 26.97 -21.01
C ILE A 188 -4.80 26.70 -22.52
N ASN A 189 -4.26 27.58 -23.36
CA ASN A 189 -4.27 27.36 -24.81
C ASN A 189 -3.23 26.32 -25.28
N SER A 190 -2.19 26.09 -24.49
CA SER A 190 -1.15 25.11 -24.80
C SER A 190 -1.65 23.67 -24.61
N GLU A 191 -1.90 23.01 -25.73
CA GLU A 191 -2.30 21.60 -25.78
C GLU A 191 -1.21 20.69 -25.18
N THR A 192 0.06 21.07 -25.33
CA THR A 192 1.21 20.36 -24.74
C THR A 192 1.14 20.39 -23.22
N ILE A 193 0.95 21.57 -22.63
CA ILE A 193 0.86 21.74 -21.18
C ILE A 193 -0.36 21.02 -20.62
N LYS A 194 -1.53 21.17 -21.27
CA LYS A 194 -2.74 20.45 -20.92
C LYS A 194 -2.50 18.94 -20.87
N LYS A 195 -1.93 18.36 -21.92
CA LYS A 195 -1.64 16.91 -21.97
C LYS A 195 -0.69 16.48 -20.86
N LYS A 196 0.37 17.23 -20.59
CA LYS A 196 1.32 16.91 -19.51
C LYS A 196 0.66 16.96 -18.13
N VAL A 197 -0.16 17.97 -17.86
CA VAL A 197 -0.96 18.07 -16.63
C VAL A 197 -1.90 16.87 -16.51
N PHE A 198 -2.69 16.57 -17.54
CA PHE A 198 -3.60 15.41 -17.53
C PHE A 198 -2.88 14.07 -17.39
N PHE A 199 -1.68 13.94 -17.95
CA PHE A 199 -0.92 12.70 -17.84
C PHE A 199 -0.33 12.50 -16.45
N ILE A 200 0.18 13.55 -15.80
CA ILE A 200 0.57 13.49 -14.37
C ILE A 200 -0.63 13.05 -13.53
N ILE A 201 -1.82 13.58 -13.81
CA ILE A 201 -3.05 13.22 -13.10
C ILE A 201 -3.39 11.75 -13.30
N GLU A 202 -3.34 11.27 -14.54
CA GLU A 202 -3.62 9.87 -14.87
C GLU A 202 -2.66 8.92 -14.15
N GLN A 203 -1.37 9.24 -14.12
CA GLN A 203 -0.37 8.40 -13.46
C GLN A 203 -0.54 8.42 -11.93
N VAL A 204 -0.77 9.60 -11.35
CA VAL A 204 -1.08 9.73 -9.92
C VAL A 204 -2.37 8.97 -9.55
N MET A 205 -3.32 8.92 -10.47
CA MET A 205 -4.56 8.15 -10.33
C MET A 205 -4.36 6.63 -10.46
N LYS A 206 -3.45 6.15 -11.32
CA LYS A 206 -3.17 4.70 -11.46
C LYS A 206 -2.59 4.09 -10.19
N ILE A 207 -1.80 4.87 -9.45
CA ILE A 207 -1.23 4.46 -8.16
C ILE A 207 -2.32 4.32 -7.08
N ASN A 208 -3.51 4.92 -7.29
CA ASN A 208 -4.55 4.99 -6.27
C ASN A 208 -5.93 4.51 -6.78
N ASP A 209 -6.45 3.41 -6.22
CA ASP A 209 -7.84 2.94 -6.43
C ASP A 209 -8.93 3.99 -6.06
N PHE A 210 -8.53 5.15 -5.57
CA PHE A 210 -9.37 6.28 -5.16
C PHE A 210 -10.19 6.91 -6.28
N TYR A 211 -9.83 6.78 -7.57
CA TYR A 211 -10.68 7.33 -8.64
C TYR A 211 -12.07 6.70 -8.66
N GLU A 212 -12.22 5.39 -8.42
CA GLU A 212 -13.55 4.78 -8.28
C GLU A 212 -14.34 5.40 -7.12
N LYS A 213 -13.66 5.72 -6.01
CA LYS A 213 -14.28 6.35 -4.83
C LYS A 213 -14.62 7.81 -5.10
N CYS A 214 -13.75 8.57 -5.76
CA CYS A 214 -14.00 9.96 -6.17
C CYS A 214 -15.10 10.08 -7.22
N VAL A 215 -15.15 9.18 -8.19
CA VAL A 215 -16.26 9.10 -9.15
C VAL A 215 -17.55 8.79 -8.41
N LYS A 216 -17.56 7.79 -7.51
CA LYS A 216 -18.73 7.52 -6.65
C LYS A 216 -19.15 8.74 -5.82
N ILE A 217 -18.20 9.47 -5.23
CA ILE A 217 -18.47 10.68 -4.45
C ILE A 217 -19.02 11.80 -5.35
N LYS A 218 -18.43 12.05 -6.52
CA LYS A 218 -18.91 13.04 -7.50
C LYS A 218 -20.32 12.69 -7.96
N THR A 219 -20.58 11.43 -8.30
CA THR A 219 -21.92 10.94 -8.66
C THR A 219 -22.91 11.12 -7.51
N ASN A 220 -22.51 10.81 -6.28
CA ASN A 220 -23.36 10.98 -5.10
C ASN A 220 -23.64 12.46 -4.79
N ILE A 221 -22.65 13.34 -4.92
CA ILE A 221 -22.81 14.79 -4.72
C ILE A 221 -23.71 15.38 -5.81
N SER A 222 -23.50 15.02 -7.09
CA SER A 222 -24.39 15.43 -8.19
C SER A 222 -25.82 14.96 -7.95
N ASN A 223 -26.01 13.73 -7.45
CA ASN A 223 -27.34 13.22 -7.11
C ASN A 223 -27.98 14.01 -5.95
N ILE A 224 -27.23 14.35 -4.91
CA ILE A 224 -27.71 15.15 -3.78
C ILE A 224 -28.07 16.58 -4.24
N VAL A 225 -27.22 17.23 -5.03
CA VAL A 225 -27.49 18.58 -5.57
C VAL A 225 -28.73 18.56 -6.47
N ASN A 226 -28.91 17.53 -7.30
CA ASN A 226 -30.09 17.38 -8.15
C ASN A 226 -31.39 17.13 -7.36
N ILE A 227 -31.32 16.54 -6.15
CA ILE A 227 -32.47 16.36 -5.26
C ILE A 227 -32.84 17.68 -4.55
N ILE A 228 -31.84 18.48 -4.17
CA ILE A 228 -32.04 19.69 -3.37
C ILE A 228 -32.40 20.91 -4.23
N THR A 229 -31.86 21.01 -5.46
CA THR A 229 -32.08 22.18 -6.35
C THR A 229 -33.58 22.46 -6.65
N PRO A 230 -34.44 21.46 -6.90
CA PRO A 230 -35.89 21.67 -7.06
C PRO A 230 -36.61 22.08 -5.78
N LEU A 231 -36.05 21.77 -4.61
CA LEU A 231 -36.62 22.13 -3.29
C LEU A 231 -36.26 23.56 -2.87
N LEU A 232 -35.20 24.14 -3.44
CA LEU A 232 -34.78 25.52 -3.20
C LEU A 232 -35.34 26.53 -4.21
N THR A 233 -36.06 26.04 -5.23
CA THR A 233 -36.64 26.86 -6.32
C THR A 233 -38.17 26.93 -6.27
N ASN A 234 -38.79 26.43 -5.19
CA ASN A 234 -40.18 26.66 -4.80
C ASN A 234 -40.24 27.43 -3.48
#